data_AF-W5TIF9-F1
#
_entry.id   AF-W5TIF9-F1
#
_cell.length_a   1.000
_cell.length_b   1.000
_cell.length_c   1.000
_cell.angle_alpha   90.00
_cell.angle_beta   90.00
_cell.angle_gamma   90.00
#
_symmetry.space_group_name_H-M   'P 1'
#
loop_
_entity.id
_entity.type
_entity.pdbx_description
1 polymer ?
#
loop_
_entity_poly.entity_id
_entity_poly.type
_entity_poly.pdbx_seq_one_letter_code
_entity_poly.pdbx_strand_id
1 'polypeptide(L)'
;MTAEPIPVAPARPAVVTLELSRRPVPFPPQVEESLREEARGIIDRYPQARSALLPLLHLVQSVEGYVSSTGIAFCAGQLGLTDAEVTAVATFYSMYRRTPIGEHHVGVCTNTLCAVMGGDEILASLAEHLGTAPGATTEDGAVTLDHLECNAACDYAPVVMVNWEFFDNQTPESARALVDALRAGQPVTGSRSSAPVCTFRETARILAGFPDRREGANDGEPGPATLAGLHVARGENTTETAAPQEDSSTRPGELR
;
A
#
# COMPACT_ATOMS: atom_id res chain seq x y z
N MET A 1 11.61 31.52 -19.45
CA MET A 1 10.56 31.01 -18.53
C MET A 1 11.28 30.48 -17.31
N THR A 2 11.38 31.32 -16.27
CA THR A 2 12.01 30.96 -15.00
C THR A 2 11.00 30.17 -14.20
N ALA A 3 11.23 28.87 -14.01
CA ALA A 3 10.45 28.08 -13.07
C ALA A 3 10.71 28.63 -11.66
N GLU A 4 9.71 29.22 -11.04
CA GLU A 4 9.77 29.52 -9.61
C GLU A 4 9.78 28.20 -8.83
N PRO A 5 10.64 28.07 -7.81
CA PRO A 5 10.67 26.87 -6.98
C PRO A 5 9.36 26.77 -6.19
N ILE A 6 8.72 25.60 -6.26
CA ILE A 6 7.56 25.26 -5.44
C ILE A 6 7.99 25.35 -3.96
N PRO A 7 7.36 26.18 -3.12
CA PRO A 7 7.74 26.29 -1.72
C PRO A 7 7.14 25.11 -0.95
N VAL A 8 7.77 23.95 -1.04
CA VAL A 8 7.52 22.85 -0.11
C VAL A 8 8.52 22.98 1.02
N ALA A 9 8.21 23.82 2.01
CA ALA A 9 8.74 23.57 3.34
C ALA A 9 7.99 22.33 3.84
N PRO A 10 8.63 21.15 4.01
CA PRO A 10 7.93 20.05 4.64
C PRO A 10 7.58 20.54 6.05
N ALA A 11 6.28 20.59 6.35
CA ALA A 11 5.85 20.58 7.74
C ALA A 11 6.62 19.43 8.38
N ARG A 12 7.44 19.72 9.41
CA ARG A 12 8.13 18.68 10.16
C ARG A 12 7.07 17.63 10.49
N PRO A 13 7.18 16.38 9.98
CA PRO A 13 6.20 15.37 10.32
C PRO A 13 6.17 15.33 11.84
N ALA A 14 4.97 15.41 12.41
CA ALA A 14 4.77 15.16 13.83
C ALA A 14 5.57 13.90 14.15
N VAL A 15 6.50 14.02 15.08
CA VAL A 15 7.54 13.02 15.35
C VAL A 15 6.93 11.63 15.24
N VAL A 16 7.40 10.83 14.27
CA VAL A 16 6.91 9.46 14.05
C VAL A 16 7.45 8.54 15.14
N THR A 17 7.28 8.95 16.38
CA THR A 17 7.43 8.14 17.58
C THR A 17 6.18 7.29 17.69
N LEU A 18 6.35 5.99 17.90
CA LEU A 18 5.28 5.21 18.50
C LEU A 18 4.85 5.95 19.78
N GLU A 19 3.54 6.11 20.01
CA GLU A 19 3.02 6.55 21.30
C GLU A 19 3.23 5.44 22.36
N LEU A 20 4.49 5.11 22.64
CA LEU A 20 4.93 4.15 23.65
C LEU A 20 4.55 4.60 25.07
N SER A 21 4.16 5.86 25.23
CA SER A 21 3.69 6.45 26.47
C SER A 21 2.32 5.91 26.90
N ARG A 22 1.54 5.28 26.01
CA ARG A 22 0.28 4.63 26.38
C ARG A 22 0.56 3.21 26.88
N ARG A 23 0.31 3.01 28.18
CA ARG A 23 0.30 1.68 28.80
C ARG A 23 -0.57 0.73 27.96
N PRO A 24 -0.06 -0.46 27.58
CA PRO A 24 -0.84 -1.46 26.85
C PRO A 24 -2.14 -1.76 27.57
N VAL A 25 -3.27 -1.63 26.87
CA VAL A 25 -4.58 -2.09 27.33
C VAL A 25 -4.80 -3.48 26.74
N PRO A 26 -4.93 -4.54 27.55
CA PRO A 26 -5.11 -5.89 27.02
C PRO A 26 -6.26 -5.98 26.02
N PHE A 27 -6.12 -6.87 25.03
CA PHE A 27 -7.21 -7.19 24.12
C PHE A 27 -8.44 -7.71 24.89
N PRO A 28 -9.66 -7.52 24.38
CA PRO A 28 -10.83 -8.20 24.93
C PRO A 28 -10.58 -9.72 24.99
N PRO A 29 -11.01 -10.44 26.05
CA PRO A 29 -10.61 -11.83 26.27
C PRO A 29 -10.84 -12.75 25.07
N GLN A 30 -11.97 -12.61 24.38
CA GLN A 30 -12.33 -13.41 23.20
C GLN A 30 -11.42 -13.13 22.00
N VAL A 31 -11.00 -11.87 21.83
CA VAL A 31 -10.07 -11.46 20.76
C VAL A 31 -8.67 -11.96 21.08
N GLU A 32 -8.25 -11.86 22.34
CA GLU A 32 -6.95 -12.35 22.78
C GLU A 32 -6.82 -13.87 22.62
N GLU A 33 -7.87 -14.63 22.99
CA GLU A 33 -7.91 -16.08 22.83
C GLU A 33 -7.76 -16.49 21.35
N SER A 34 -8.56 -15.90 20.46
CA SER A 34 -8.47 -16.13 19.01
C SER A 34 -7.07 -15.78 18.46
N LEU A 35 -6.53 -14.63 18.85
CA LEU A 35 -5.18 -14.19 18.46
C LEU A 35 -4.09 -15.17 18.93
N ARG A 36 -4.20 -15.73 20.15
CA ARG A 36 -3.24 -16.72 20.67
C ARG A 36 -3.27 -18.01 19.86
N GLU A 37 -4.46 -18.49 19.48
CA GLU A 37 -4.59 -19.69 18.66
C GLU A 37 -3.98 -19.50 17.26
N GLU A 38 -4.29 -18.37 16.63
CA GLU A 38 -3.75 -17.99 15.31
C GLU A 38 -2.24 -17.76 15.35
N ALA A 39 -1.74 -17.08 16.40
CA ALA A 39 -0.32 -16.84 16.60
C ALA A 39 0.46 -18.15 16.73
N ARG A 40 -0.05 -19.12 17.49
CA ARG A 40 0.54 -20.47 17.59
C ARG A 40 0.68 -21.11 16.21
N GLY A 41 -0.37 -21.07 15.40
CA GLY A 41 -0.34 -21.62 14.04
C GLY A 41 0.64 -20.91 13.09
N ILE A 42 0.99 -19.65 13.34
CA ILE A 42 2.06 -18.94 12.62
C ILE A 42 3.43 -19.35 13.14
N ILE A 43 3.60 -19.39 14.48
CA ILE A 43 4.86 -19.75 15.14
C ILE A 43 5.33 -21.15 14.73
N ASP A 44 4.40 -22.11 14.68
CA ASP A 44 4.66 -23.51 14.32
C ASP A 44 5.22 -23.69 12.90
N ARG A 45 5.14 -22.67 12.03
CA ARG A 45 5.71 -22.69 10.67
C ARG A 45 7.22 -22.48 10.67
N TYR A 46 7.81 -22.05 11.78
CA TYR A 46 9.21 -21.66 11.86
C TYR A 46 9.99 -22.54 12.85
N PRO A 47 11.23 -22.92 12.53
CA PRO A 47 12.09 -23.67 13.47
C PRO A 47 12.51 -22.83 14.68
N GLN A 48 12.49 -21.49 14.56
CA GLN A 48 12.76 -20.56 15.65
C GLN A 48 11.57 -19.63 15.81
N ALA A 49 10.99 -19.55 17.01
CA ALA A 49 9.79 -18.74 17.26
C ALA A 49 9.99 -17.27 16.87
N ARG A 50 11.16 -16.68 17.14
CA ARG A 50 11.48 -15.29 16.78
C ARG A 50 11.27 -14.95 15.30
N SER A 51 11.39 -15.94 14.41
CA SER A 51 11.18 -15.74 12.96
C SER A 51 9.72 -15.46 12.59
N ALA A 52 8.78 -15.75 13.50
CA ALA A 52 7.36 -15.45 13.33
C ALA A 52 7.01 -13.97 13.62
N LEU A 53 7.97 -13.13 14.03
CA LEU A 53 7.66 -11.76 14.44
C LEU A 53 7.00 -10.93 13.34
N LEU A 54 7.48 -11.03 12.09
CA LEU A 54 6.91 -10.25 10.98
C LEU A 54 5.43 -10.62 10.72
N PRO A 55 5.07 -11.90 10.48
CA PRO A 55 3.67 -12.26 10.29
C PRO A 55 2.81 -12.01 11.55
N LEU A 56 3.36 -12.09 12.77
CA LEU A 56 2.61 -11.72 13.98
C LEU A 56 2.30 -10.22 14.05
N LEU A 57 3.20 -9.35 13.59
CA LEU A 57 2.94 -7.92 13.49
C LEU A 57 1.82 -7.62 12.47
N HIS A 58 1.77 -8.36 11.36
CA HIS A 58 0.63 -8.31 10.44
C HIS A 58 -0.66 -8.86 11.06
N LEU A 59 -0.58 -9.91 11.88
CA LEU A 59 -1.74 -10.48 12.57
C LEU A 59 -2.37 -9.46 13.52
N VAL A 60 -1.59 -8.81 14.40
CA VAL A 60 -2.15 -7.78 15.31
C VAL A 60 -2.68 -6.57 14.52
N GLN A 61 -2.01 -6.19 13.44
CA GLN A 61 -2.47 -5.15 12.53
C GLN A 61 -3.79 -5.50 11.84
N SER A 62 -4.08 -6.79 11.61
CA SER A 62 -5.39 -7.22 11.07
C SER A 62 -6.54 -7.02 12.05
N VAL A 63 -6.26 -7.01 13.35
CA VAL A 63 -7.27 -6.84 14.40
C VAL A 63 -7.49 -5.39 14.76
N GLU A 64 -6.46 -4.54 14.69
CA GLU A 64 -6.55 -3.14 15.10
C GLU A 64 -6.51 -2.15 13.93
N GLY A 65 -5.96 -2.54 12.79
CA GLY A 65 -5.68 -1.67 11.63
C GLY A 65 -4.29 -1.04 11.70
N TYR A 66 -3.57 -1.20 12.81
CA TYR A 66 -2.20 -0.72 13.02
C TYR A 66 -1.55 -1.53 14.15
N VAL A 67 -0.25 -1.37 14.37
CA VAL A 67 0.51 -1.99 15.46
C VAL A 67 0.47 -1.08 16.68
N SER A 68 -0.42 -1.39 17.63
CA SER A 68 -0.54 -0.69 18.91
C SER A 68 0.51 -1.15 19.94
N SER A 69 0.60 -0.46 21.09
CA SER A 69 1.41 -0.93 22.22
C SER A 69 0.90 -2.26 22.80
N THR A 70 -0.41 -2.54 22.69
CA THR A 70 -1.00 -3.84 23.02
C THR A 70 -0.56 -4.92 22.04
N GLY A 71 -0.55 -4.65 20.73
CA GLY A 71 -0.03 -5.55 19.72
C GLY A 71 1.46 -5.87 19.92
N ILE A 72 2.26 -4.85 20.29
CA ILE A 72 3.69 -5.03 20.64
C ILE A 72 3.85 -5.97 21.83
N ALA A 73 3.16 -5.69 22.95
CA ALA A 73 3.25 -6.51 24.16
C ALA A 73 2.75 -7.95 23.92
N PHE A 74 1.71 -8.11 23.09
CA PHE A 74 1.23 -9.42 22.67
C PHE A 74 2.31 -10.21 21.92
N CYS A 75 2.91 -9.64 20.87
CA CYS A 75 3.96 -10.29 20.09
C CYS A 75 5.20 -10.62 20.95
N ALA A 76 5.59 -9.70 21.84
CA ALA A 76 6.68 -9.90 22.78
C ALA A 76 6.41 -11.12 23.68
N GLY A 77 5.21 -11.19 24.26
CA GLY A 77 4.77 -12.31 25.09
C GLY A 77 4.69 -13.66 24.35
N GLN A 78 4.23 -13.68 23.10
CA GLN A 78 4.15 -14.91 22.30
C GLN A 78 5.53 -15.47 21.93
N LEU A 79 6.52 -14.59 21.72
CA LEU A 79 7.83 -14.97 21.22
C LEU A 79 8.94 -15.02 22.27
N GLY A 80 8.64 -14.62 23.51
CA GLY A 80 9.65 -14.47 24.57
C GLY A 80 10.67 -13.37 24.26
N LEU A 81 10.23 -12.31 23.57
CA LEU A 81 11.03 -11.13 23.26
C LEU A 81 10.68 -9.99 24.22
N THR A 82 11.50 -8.94 24.21
CA THR A 82 11.17 -7.68 24.87
C THR A 82 10.32 -6.77 23.99
N ASP A 83 9.50 -5.92 24.60
CA ASP A 83 8.74 -4.89 23.88
C ASP A 83 9.67 -3.99 23.03
N ALA A 84 10.91 -3.76 23.49
CA ALA A 84 11.90 -2.96 22.79
C ALA A 84 12.37 -3.63 21.48
N GLU A 85 12.62 -4.95 21.50
CA GLU A 85 12.99 -5.71 20.29
C GLU A 85 11.86 -5.70 19.27
N VAL A 86 10.62 -5.91 19.72
CA VAL A 86 9.43 -5.87 18.85
C VAL A 86 9.23 -4.47 18.28
N THR A 87 9.38 -3.44 19.11
CA THR A 87 9.29 -2.02 18.71
C THR A 87 10.36 -1.66 17.66
N ALA A 88 11.58 -2.15 17.81
CA ALA A 88 12.65 -1.90 16.85
C ALA A 88 12.27 -2.45 15.46
N VAL A 89 11.68 -3.65 15.41
CA VAL A 89 11.24 -4.26 14.15
C VAL A 89 10.02 -3.52 13.56
N ALA A 90 9.03 -3.18 14.39
CA ALA A 90 7.83 -2.47 13.97
C ALA A 90 8.13 -1.04 13.46
N THR A 91 9.20 -0.41 13.93
CA THR A 91 9.64 0.92 13.42
C THR A 91 10.59 0.84 12.24
N PHE A 92 11.29 -0.28 12.06
CA PHE A 92 12.21 -0.49 10.95
C PHE A 92 11.49 -0.72 9.62
N TYR A 93 10.47 -1.57 9.60
CA TYR A 93 9.71 -1.86 8.39
C TYR A 93 8.54 -0.91 8.22
N SER A 94 8.50 -0.19 7.10
CA SER A 94 7.42 0.76 6.78
C SER A 94 6.04 0.10 6.68
N MET A 95 5.95 -1.20 6.35
CA MET A 95 4.67 -1.91 6.21
C MET A 95 3.83 -1.99 7.50
N TYR A 96 4.46 -1.81 8.67
CA TYR A 96 3.76 -1.77 9.95
C TYR A 96 3.33 -0.34 10.26
N ARG A 97 2.02 -0.11 10.24
CA ARG A 97 1.42 1.17 10.59
C ARG A 97 1.47 1.34 12.09
N ARG A 98 1.90 2.50 12.55
CA ARG A 98 2.12 2.79 13.99
C ARG A 98 1.09 3.75 14.56
N THR A 99 0.19 4.21 13.70
CA THR A 99 -0.96 5.07 13.99
C THR A 99 -2.18 4.48 13.31
N PRO A 100 -3.39 4.76 13.79
CA PRO A 100 -4.61 4.36 13.10
C PRO A 100 -4.58 4.85 11.65
N ILE A 101 -4.96 3.97 10.73
CA ILE A 101 -5.12 4.30 9.32
C ILE A 101 -6.57 4.08 8.89
N GLY A 102 -6.92 4.62 7.73
CA GLY A 102 -8.23 4.44 7.13
C GLY A 102 -8.46 3.02 6.63
N GLU A 103 -9.66 2.78 6.14
CA GLU A 103 -10.07 1.50 5.55
C GLU A 103 -9.20 1.09 4.36
N HIS A 104 -8.76 2.09 3.58
CA HIS A 104 -7.87 1.95 2.44
C HIS A 104 -6.59 2.77 2.62
N HIS A 105 -5.44 2.10 2.57
CA HIS A 105 -4.13 2.73 2.42
C HIS A 105 -3.84 2.90 0.94
N VAL A 106 -3.82 4.16 0.48
CA VAL A 106 -3.59 4.56 -0.91
C VAL A 106 -2.20 5.17 -0.99
N GLY A 107 -1.28 4.48 -1.64
CA GLY A 107 0.10 4.92 -1.79
C GLY A 107 0.47 5.20 -3.23
N VAL A 108 1.09 6.34 -3.50
CA VAL A 108 1.53 6.74 -4.84
C VAL A 108 3.05 6.56 -4.93
N CYS A 109 3.51 5.81 -5.94
CA CYS A 109 4.94 5.70 -6.21
C CYS A 109 5.45 6.99 -6.84
N THR A 110 6.46 7.59 -6.23
CA THR A 110 7.12 8.84 -6.64
C THR A 110 8.63 8.64 -6.82
N ASN A 111 9.09 7.38 -6.84
CA ASN A 111 10.47 7.08 -7.19
C ASN A 111 10.72 7.38 -8.67
N THR A 112 12.00 7.47 -9.08
CA THR A 112 12.47 8.16 -10.29
C THR A 112 11.62 7.96 -11.54
N LEU A 113 11.30 6.71 -11.91
CA LEU A 113 10.53 6.48 -13.14
C LEU A 113 9.08 6.93 -12.99
N CYS A 114 8.41 6.61 -11.88
CA CYS A 114 7.04 7.07 -11.67
C CYS A 114 6.97 8.60 -11.56
N ALA A 115 7.93 9.24 -10.89
CA ALA A 115 8.03 10.70 -10.85
C ALA A 115 8.11 11.31 -12.27
N VAL A 116 8.99 10.80 -13.12
CA VAL A 116 9.12 11.24 -14.53
C VAL A 116 7.82 11.04 -15.32
N MET A 117 7.08 9.97 -15.03
CA MET A 117 5.82 9.64 -15.72
C MET A 117 4.58 10.35 -15.13
N GLY A 118 4.71 11.15 -14.06
CA GLY A 118 3.60 11.91 -13.46
C GLY A 118 3.15 11.47 -12.06
N GLY A 119 3.91 10.61 -11.37
CA GLY A 119 3.60 10.15 -10.01
C GLY A 119 3.53 11.28 -8.98
N ASP A 120 4.41 12.29 -9.08
CA ASP A 120 4.36 13.47 -8.20
C ASP A 120 3.09 14.30 -8.42
N GLU A 121 2.66 14.41 -9.68
CA GLU A 121 1.43 15.10 -10.05
C GLU A 121 0.20 14.36 -9.51
N ILE A 122 0.17 13.02 -9.62
CA ILE A 122 -0.89 12.19 -9.03
C ILE A 122 -0.96 12.40 -7.52
N LEU A 123 0.17 12.33 -6.81
CA LEU A 123 0.19 12.51 -5.36
C LEU A 123 -0.32 13.89 -4.94
N ALA A 124 0.12 14.95 -5.63
CA ALA A 124 -0.32 16.32 -5.36
C ALA A 124 -1.83 16.49 -5.64
N SER A 125 -2.29 15.93 -6.75
CA SER A 125 -3.69 15.95 -7.18
C SER A 125 -4.60 15.25 -6.16
N LEU A 126 -4.20 14.08 -5.67
CA LEU A 126 -4.94 13.36 -4.62
C LEU A 126 -4.93 14.11 -3.28
N ALA A 127 -3.79 14.69 -2.89
CA ALA A 127 -3.69 15.43 -1.63
C ALA A 127 -4.64 16.65 -1.61
N GLU A 128 -4.71 17.38 -2.73
CA GLU A 128 -5.67 18.49 -2.90
C GLU A 128 -7.12 17.99 -2.91
N HIS A 129 -7.41 16.94 -3.68
CA HIS A 129 -8.76 16.37 -3.81
C HIS A 129 -9.34 15.89 -2.48
N LEU A 130 -8.53 15.17 -1.71
CA LEU A 130 -8.90 14.59 -0.43
C LEU A 130 -8.78 15.58 0.73
N GLY A 131 -8.21 16.78 0.50
CA GLY A 131 -7.90 17.74 1.56
C GLY A 131 -6.98 17.17 2.64
N THR A 132 -6.14 16.20 2.30
CA THR A 132 -5.34 15.40 3.25
C THR A 132 -3.88 15.37 2.81
N ALA A 133 -2.97 15.60 3.76
CA ALA A 133 -1.53 15.54 3.47
C ALA A 133 -1.05 14.09 3.27
N PRO A 134 -0.02 13.84 2.44
CA PRO A 134 0.64 12.54 2.41
C PRO A 134 1.14 12.12 3.80
N GLY A 135 0.88 10.87 4.18
CA GLY A 135 1.12 10.32 5.51
C GLY A 135 -0.05 10.52 6.50
N ALA A 136 -1.17 11.11 6.08
CA ALA A 136 -2.35 11.34 6.91
C ALA A 136 -3.61 10.63 6.37
N THR A 137 -4.62 10.55 7.24
CA THR A 137 -5.92 9.93 6.96
C THR A 137 -6.98 11.00 6.78
N THR A 138 -7.90 10.80 5.84
CA THR A 138 -9.08 11.65 5.64
C THR A 138 -9.96 11.71 6.89
N GLU A 139 -10.71 12.79 7.06
CA GLU A 139 -11.56 13.00 8.25
C GLU A 139 -12.66 11.93 8.41
N ASP A 140 -13.13 11.37 7.29
CA ASP A 140 -14.11 10.28 7.26
C ASP A 140 -13.50 8.90 7.59
N GLY A 141 -12.18 8.81 7.74
CA GLY A 141 -11.47 7.56 8.04
C GLY A 141 -11.44 6.57 6.87
N ALA A 142 -11.82 6.97 5.65
CA ALA A 142 -11.88 6.06 4.51
C ALA A 142 -10.49 5.81 3.89
N VAL A 143 -9.68 6.86 3.73
CA VAL A 143 -8.41 6.79 2.98
C VAL A 143 -7.25 7.34 3.80
N THR A 144 -6.16 6.59 3.89
CA THR A 144 -4.84 7.10 4.26
C THR A 144 -4.01 7.28 3.00
N LEU A 145 -3.67 8.52 2.66
CA LEU A 145 -2.83 8.83 1.51
C LEU A 145 -1.36 8.76 1.93
N ASP A 146 -0.51 8.11 1.14
CA ASP A 146 0.91 7.97 1.46
C ASP A 146 1.80 8.15 0.23
N HIS A 147 3.00 8.64 0.49
CA HIS A 147 4.06 8.69 -0.50
C HIS A 147 4.84 7.37 -0.43
N LEU A 148 4.93 6.65 -1.54
CA LEU A 148 5.65 5.39 -1.62
C LEU A 148 6.93 5.50 -2.45
N GLU A 149 7.92 4.74 -2.00
CA GLU A 149 9.11 4.44 -2.78
C GLU A 149 8.80 3.40 -3.87
N CYS A 150 9.84 2.93 -4.56
CA CYS A 150 9.72 1.99 -5.66
C CYS A 150 8.98 0.69 -5.27
N ASN A 151 7.84 0.42 -5.93
CA ASN A 151 7.08 -0.84 -5.83
C ASN A 151 7.48 -1.89 -6.90
N ALA A 152 8.61 -1.69 -7.58
CA ALA A 152 9.14 -2.59 -8.62
C ALA A 152 8.16 -2.91 -9.78
N ALA A 153 7.26 -1.98 -10.10
CA ALA A 153 6.25 -2.07 -11.17
C ALA A 153 6.51 -1.02 -12.28
N CYS A 154 7.79 -0.79 -12.58
CA CYS A 154 8.27 0.29 -13.43
C CYS A 154 7.82 0.15 -14.91
N ASP A 155 7.56 -1.07 -15.36
CA ASP A 155 7.00 -1.39 -16.67
C ASP A 155 5.57 -0.87 -16.90
N TYR A 156 4.91 -0.43 -15.82
CA TYR A 156 3.54 0.07 -15.80
C TYR A 156 3.39 1.43 -15.10
N ALA A 157 4.47 2.20 -15.01
CA ALA A 157 4.46 3.52 -14.38
C ALA A 157 3.52 4.51 -15.11
N PRO A 158 2.83 5.43 -14.38
CA PRO A 158 2.82 5.60 -12.92
C PRO A 158 1.94 4.57 -12.19
N VAL A 159 2.38 4.18 -10.99
CA VAL A 159 1.73 3.14 -10.19
C VAL A 159 1.17 3.72 -8.89
N VAL A 160 -0.11 3.45 -8.64
CA VAL A 160 -0.76 3.64 -7.33
C VAL A 160 -1.00 2.26 -6.73
N MET A 161 -0.89 2.15 -5.41
CA MET A 161 -1.16 0.93 -4.66
C MET A 161 -2.29 1.18 -3.67
N VAL A 162 -3.29 0.32 -3.63
CA VAL A 162 -4.36 0.36 -2.62
C VAL A 162 -4.34 -0.94 -1.85
N ASN A 163 -4.03 -0.89 -0.56
CA ASN A 163 -3.97 -2.09 0.29
C ASN A 163 -3.20 -3.25 -0.36
N TRP A 164 -1.99 -2.98 -0.88
CA TRP A 164 -1.13 -3.95 -1.57
C TRP A 164 -1.59 -4.44 -2.95
N GLU A 165 -2.72 -3.94 -3.46
CA GLU A 165 -3.16 -4.17 -4.84
C GLU A 165 -2.65 -3.07 -5.77
N PHE A 166 -2.16 -3.47 -6.94
CA PHE A 166 -1.57 -2.57 -7.93
C PHE A 166 -2.63 -1.94 -8.82
N PHE A 167 -2.51 -0.63 -9.03
CA PHE A 167 -3.24 0.15 -10.02
C PHE A 167 -2.20 0.76 -10.96
N ASP A 168 -2.08 0.16 -12.13
CA ASP A 168 -1.08 0.45 -13.15
C ASP A 168 -1.52 1.59 -14.08
N ASN A 169 -0.57 2.23 -14.76
CA ASN A 169 -0.79 3.29 -15.75
C ASN A 169 -1.74 4.41 -15.29
N GLN A 170 -1.62 4.83 -14.03
CA GLN A 170 -2.54 5.82 -13.46
C GLN A 170 -2.26 7.23 -13.97
N THR A 171 -3.32 8.02 -14.07
CA THR A 171 -3.29 9.46 -14.31
C THR A 171 -3.90 10.19 -13.11
N PRO A 172 -3.73 11.52 -12.99
CA PRO A 172 -4.41 12.29 -11.94
C PRO A 172 -5.92 12.08 -11.92
N GLU A 173 -6.57 11.98 -13.09
CA GLU A 173 -8.01 11.78 -13.22
C GLU A 173 -8.43 10.37 -12.79
N SER A 174 -7.72 9.33 -13.25
CA SER A 174 -8.04 7.94 -12.89
C SER A 174 -7.82 7.69 -11.40
N ALA A 175 -6.77 8.29 -10.82
CA ALA A 175 -6.48 8.19 -9.40
C ALA A 175 -7.56 8.87 -8.54
N ARG A 176 -8.06 10.04 -8.95
CA ARG A 176 -9.21 10.70 -8.27
C ARG A 176 -10.47 9.84 -8.33
N ALA A 177 -10.79 9.32 -9.50
CA ALA A 177 -11.94 8.41 -9.67
C ALA A 177 -11.81 7.15 -8.79
N LEU A 178 -10.59 6.60 -8.68
CA LEU A 178 -10.29 5.46 -7.81
C LEU A 178 -10.58 5.78 -6.34
N VAL A 179 -10.07 6.89 -5.80
CA VAL A 179 -10.31 7.23 -4.39
C VAL A 179 -11.76 7.62 -4.11
N ASP A 180 -12.46 8.22 -5.08
CA ASP A 180 -13.90 8.52 -4.94
C ASP A 180 -14.74 7.24 -4.90
N ALA A 181 -14.42 6.26 -5.74
CA ALA A 181 -15.07 4.95 -5.72
C ALA A 181 -14.85 4.23 -4.39
N LEU A 182 -13.62 4.25 -3.86
CA LEU A 182 -13.29 3.70 -2.53
C LEU A 182 -14.11 4.38 -1.42
N ARG A 183 -14.16 5.72 -1.40
CA ARG A 183 -14.94 6.48 -0.39
C ARG A 183 -16.45 6.26 -0.51
N ALA A 184 -16.94 5.96 -1.71
CA ALA A 184 -18.33 5.60 -1.95
C ALA A 184 -18.65 4.12 -1.63
N GLY A 185 -17.67 3.32 -1.19
CA GLY A 185 -17.83 1.90 -0.93
C GLY A 185 -18.07 1.06 -2.19
N GLN A 186 -17.68 1.58 -3.35
CA GLN A 186 -17.80 0.85 -4.62
C GLN A 186 -16.64 -0.15 -4.74
N PRO A 187 -16.90 -1.39 -5.18
CA PRO A 187 -15.83 -2.36 -5.38
C PRO A 187 -14.91 -1.90 -6.52
N VAL A 188 -13.63 -1.76 -6.22
CA VAL A 188 -12.57 -1.48 -7.20
C VAL A 188 -11.67 -2.70 -7.32
N THR A 189 -11.18 -2.98 -8.53
CA THR A 189 -10.36 -4.15 -8.82
C THR A 189 -9.01 -3.69 -9.33
N GLY A 190 -7.93 -4.28 -8.81
CA GLY A 190 -6.56 -3.94 -9.21
C GLY A 190 -6.28 -4.36 -10.66
N SER A 191 -5.18 -3.85 -11.22
CA SER A 191 -4.77 -4.16 -12.59
C SER A 191 -4.29 -5.60 -12.78
N ARG A 192 -4.03 -6.33 -11.68
CA ARG A 192 -3.34 -7.64 -11.67
C ARG A 192 -4.09 -8.72 -10.89
N SER A 193 -5.30 -8.44 -10.44
CA SER A 193 -6.13 -9.33 -9.65
C SER A 193 -7.56 -9.20 -10.15
N SER A 194 -8.31 -10.30 -10.27
CA SER A 194 -9.73 -10.22 -10.60
C SER A 194 -10.63 -10.03 -9.37
N ALA A 195 -10.05 -10.12 -8.17
CA ALA A 195 -10.77 -9.86 -6.93
C ALA A 195 -10.84 -8.35 -6.62
N PRO A 196 -12.01 -7.85 -6.16
CA PRO A 196 -12.09 -6.49 -5.62
C PRO A 196 -11.17 -6.31 -4.42
N VAL A 197 -10.56 -5.13 -4.29
CA VAL A 197 -9.71 -4.74 -3.17
C VAL A 197 -10.47 -4.90 -1.84
N CYS A 198 -9.83 -5.55 -0.87
CA CYS A 198 -10.37 -5.72 0.49
C CYS A 198 -9.86 -4.61 1.43
N THR A 199 -10.38 -4.57 2.65
CA THR A 199 -9.95 -3.59 3.64
C THR A 199 -8.48 -3.79 4.03
N PHE A 200 -7.86 -2.75 4.60
CA PHE A 200 -6.47 -2.85 5.06
C PHE A 200 -6.27 -3.96 6.11
N ARG A 201 -7.27 -4.16 6.98
CA ARG A 201 -7.26 -5.21 8.01
C ARG A 201 -7.27 -6.60 7.40
N GLU A 202 -8.14 -6.83 6.41
CA GLU A 202 -8.20 -8.10 5.70
C GLU A 202 -6.90 -8.37 4.93
N THR A 203 -6.33 -7.33 4.30
CA THR A 203 -5.02 -7.41 3.66
C THR A 203 -3.93 -7.77 4.67
N ALA A 204 -3.90 -7.12 5.84
CA ALA A 204 -2.95 -7.46 6.89
C ALA A 204 -3.11 -8.91 7.38
N ARG A 205 -4.33 -9.44 7.39
CA ARG A 205 -4.57 -10.87 7.68
C ARG A 205 -3.96 -11.77 6.61
N ILE A 206 -4.11 -11.43 5.33
CA ILE A 206 -3.48 -12.17 4.23
C ILE A 206 -1.95 -12.15 4.38
N LEU A 207 -1.37 -10.97 4.65
CA LEU A 207 0.07 -10.79 4.86
C LEU A 207 0.61 -11.48 6.12
N ALA A 208 -0.24 -11.75 7.12
CA ALA A 208 0.10 -12.61 8.26
C ALA A 208 0.24 -14.10 7.86
N GLY A 209 -0.05 -14.43 6.60
CA GLY A 209 0.09 -15.76 6.04
C GLY A 209 -1.19 -16.60 6.12
N PHE A 210 -2.36 -15.96 6.21
CA PHE A 210 -3.64 -16.64 6.02
C PHE A 210 -4.03 -16.61 4.54
N PRO A 211 -4.65 -17.67 4.02
CA PRO A 211 -4.99 -17.73 2.61
C PRO A 211 -6.04 -16.67 2.26
N ASP A 212 -5.83 -15.99 1.15
CA ASP A 212 -6.89 -15.21 0.51
C ASP A 212 -7.88 -16.14 -0.18
N ARG A 213 -9.15 -16.07 0.23
CA ARG A 213 -10.23 -16.93 -0.26
C ARG A 213 -11.18 -16.22 -1.22
N ARG A 214 -10.91 -14.94 -1.53
CA ARG A 214 -11.69 -14.20 -2.51
C ARG A 214 -11.49 -14.84 -3.89
N GLU A 215 -12.58 -15.02 -4.63
CA GLU A 215 -12.51 -15.55 -5.99
C GLU A 215 -11.73 -14.57 -6.88
N GLY A 216 -10.77 -15.08 -7.65
CA GLY A 216 -9.90 -14.25 -8.50
C GLY A 216 -8.82 -13.47 -7.76
N ALA A 217 -8.52 -13.75 -6.48
CA ALA A 217 -7.43 -13.05 -5.79
C ALA A 217 -6.02 -13.57 -6.16
N ASN A 218 -5.93 -14.79 -6.68
CA ASN A 218 -4.66 -15.46 -7.00
C ASN A 218 -4.57 -15.83 -8.49
N ASP A 219 -5.32 -15.15 -9.35
CA ASP A 219 -5.38 -15.41 -10.80
C ASP A 219 -4.57 -14.42 -11.63
N GLY A 220 -3.75 -13.59 -10.98
CA GLY A 220 -2.93 -12.58 -11.64
C GLY A 220 -1.94 -13.19 -12.63
N GLU A 221 -1.99 -12.71 -13.87
CA GLU A 221 -1.07 -13.10 -14.95
C GLU A 221 -0.05 -11.99 -15.22
N PRO A 222 1.18 -12.33 -15.66
CA PRO A 222 2.14 -11.32 -16.10
C PRO A 222 1.58 -10.55 -17.31
N GLY A 223 1.65 -9.23 -17.24
CA GLY A 223 1.16 -8.39 -18.33
C GLY A 223 2.13 -8.31 -19.52
N PRO A 224 1.67 -7.78 -20.67
CA PRO A 224 2.45 -7.76 -21.91
C PRO A 224 3.75 -6.95 -21.83
N ALA A 225 3.82 -5.89 -21.01
CA ALA A 225 5.03 -5.10 -20.84
C ALA A 225 6.11 -5.91 -20.09
N THR A 226 5.72 -6.64 -19.04
CA THR A 226 6.60 -7.56 -18.32
C THR A 226 7.14 -8.66 -19.22
N LEU A 227 6.31 -9.19 -20.13
CA LEU A 227 6.67 -10.29 -21.03
C LEU A 227 7.41 -9.85 -22.30
N ALA A 228 7.50 -8.55 -22.59
CA ALA A 228 8.08 -8.04 -23.84
C ALA A 228 9.51 -8.58 -24.09
N GLY A 229 10.35 -8.58 -23.05
CA GLY A 229 11.72 -9.11 -23.15
C GLY A 229 11.78 -10.62 -23.43
N LEU A 230 10.84 -11.39 -22.88
CA LEU A 230 10.73 -12.83 -23.11
C LEU A 230 10.32 -13.12 -24.55
N HIS A 231 9.33 -12.40 -25.07
CA HIS A 231 8.86 -12.55 -26.45
C HIS A 231 9.98 -12.24 -27.46
N VAL A 232 10.72 -11.15 -27.26
CA VAL A 232 11.90 -10.82 -28.09
C VAL A 232 12.94 -11.93 -28.03
N ALA A 233 13.24 -12.47 -26.84
CA ALA A 233 14.22 -13.56 -26.69
C ALA A 233 13.80 -14.85 -27.40
N ARG A 234 12.50 -15.08 -27.59
CA ARG A 234 11.94 -16.22 -28.33
C ARG A 234 11.85 -16.00 -29.84
N GLY A 235 12.16 -14.80 -30.33
CA GLY A 235 12.02 -14.43 -31.74
C GLY A 235 10.56 -14.16 -32.16
N GLU A 236 9.69 -13.86 -31.20
CA GLU A 236 8.32 -13.42 -31.46
C GLU A 236 8.35 -11.92 -31.82
N ASN A 237 7.68 -11.52 -32.91
CA ASN A 237 7.62 -10.12 -33.33
C ASN A 237 6.77 -9.30 -32.33
N THR A 238 7.41 -8.46 -31.51
CA THR A 238 6.74 -7.60 -30.52
C THR A 238 6.32 -6.23 -31.08
N THR A 239 6.08 -6.11 -32.38
CA THR A 239 5.79 -4.83 -33.05
C THR A 239 4.41 -4.25 -32.76
N GLU A 240 3.57 -4.89 -31.94
CA GLU A 240 2.21 -4.39 -31.62
C GLU A 240 2.06 -3.69 -30.26
N THR A 241 3.11 -3.61 -29.44
CA THR A 241 3.04 -2.94 -28.12
C THR A 241 3.83 -1.64 -28.11
N ALA A 242 3.38 -0.64 -28.85
CA ALA A 242 3.94 0.71 -28.75
C ALA A 242 2.85 1.79 -28.80
N ALA A 243 2.80 2.53 -27.69
CA ALA A 243 2.16 3.83 -27.44
C ALA A 243 0.64 3.86 -27.18
N PRO A 244 0.18 4.63 -26.17
CA PRO A 244 -1.19 5.12 -26.14
C PRO A 244 -1.48 5.84 -27.46
N GLN A 245 -2.65 5.61 -28.04
CA GLN A 245 -3.08 6.36 -29.22
C GLN A 245 -3.14 7.85 -28.84
N GLU A 246 -2.22 8.65 -29.37
CA GLU A 246 -2.42 10.10 -29.43
C GLU A 246 -3.68 10.34 -30.26
N ASP A 247 -4.71 10.90 -29.62
CA ASP A 247 -5.89 11.38 -30.32
C ASP A 247 -5.45 12.45 -31.33
N SER A 248 -5.48 12.09 -32.61
CA SER A 248 -5.03 12.95 -33.72
C SER A 248 -5.94 14.16 -33.98
N SER A 249 -6.82 14.53 -33.04
CA SER A 249 -7.79 15.61 -33.19
C SER A 249 -7.33 16.99 -32.71
N THR A 250 -6.04 17.33 -32.72
CA THR A 250 -5.66 18.75 -32.63
C THR A 250 -4.33 19.06 -33.32
N ARG A 251 -4.39 19.35 -34.63
CA ARG A 251 -3.32 20.11 -35.31
C ARG A 251 -3.60 21.61 -35.13
N PRO A 252 -2.73 22.40 -34.47
CA PRO A 252 -2.81 23.85 -34.57
C PRO A 252 -2.46 24.27 -35.99
N GLY A 253 -3.34 25.08 -36.58
CA GLY A 253 -3.19 25.58 -37.95
C GLY A 253 -1.90 26.38 -38.17
N GLU A 254 -1.38 26.26 -39.38
CA GLU A 254 -0.30 27.08 -39.93
C GLU A 254 -0.62 28.57 -39.77
N LEU A 255 0.22 29.30 -39.02
CA LEU A 255 0.30 30.76 -39.16
C LEU A 255 1.29 31.09 -40.28
N ARG A 256 0.76 31.74 -41.32
CA ARG A 256 1.52 32.57 -42.26
C ARG A 256 1.98 33.87 -41.59
#